data_AF-A0A2E6JB04-F1
#
_entry.id   AF-A0A2E6JB04-F1
#
_cell.length_a   1.000
_cell.length_b   1.000
_cell.length_c   1.000
_cell.angle_alpha   90.00
_cell.angle_beta   90.00
_cell.angle_gamma   90.00
#
_symmetry.space_group_name_H-M   'P 1'
#
loop_
_entity.id
_entity.type
_entity.pdbx_description
1 polymer ?
#
loop_
_entity_poly.entity_id
_entity_poly.type
_entity_poly.pdbx_seq_one_letter_code
_entity_poly.pdbx_strand_id
1 'polypeptide(L)'
;MKKLSTLFIMVSTSMVSCAQQPIGFNSMSESEVLEYNSDKAVMNQIYCEEGKTRTGSRIRRRECRTVGDWVEHNFRTQQIIQTMSVGRPFN
;
A
#
# COMPACT_ATOMS: atom_id res chain seq x y z
N MET A 1 13.00 -46.20 9.13
CA MET A 1 11.77 -45.46 8.72
C MET A 1 11.55 -44.14 9.46
N LYS A 2 11.80 -44.03 10.78
CA LYS A 2 11.62 -42.79 11.55
C LYS A 2 12.48 -41.59 11.08
N LYS A 3 13.73 -41.84 10.65
CA LYS A 3 14.67 -40.79 10.20
C LYS A 3 14.31 -40.15 8.84
N LEU A 4 13.58 -40.88 7.98
CA LEU A 4 13.12 -40.38 6.68
C LEU A 4 11.92 -39.44 6.86
N SER A 5 11.06 -39.74 7.83
CA SER A 5 9.88 -38.94 8.19
C SER A 5 10.27 -37.58 8.79
N THR A 6 11.31 -37.50 9.61
CA THR A 6 11.83 -36.23 10.16
C THR A 6 12.45 -35.32 9.09
N LEU A 7 13.08 -35.89 8.06
CA LEU A 7 13.65 -35.12 6.94
C LEU A 7 12.56 -34.48 6.08
N PHE A 8 11.45 -35.19 5.85
CA PHE A 8 10.31 -34.65 5.12
C PHE A 8 9.64 -33.46 5.83
N ILE A 9 9.56 -33.51 7.17
CA ILE A 9 8.96 -32.41 7.96
C ILE A 9 9.81 -31.13 7.87
N MET A 10 11.14 -31.24 7.89
CA MET A 10 12.06 -30.09 7.76
C MET A 10 12.03 -29.43 6.38
N VAL A 11 11.82 -30.20 5.31
CA VAL A 11 11.72 -29.64 3.94
C VAL A 11 10.38 -28.94 3.72
N SER A 12 9.33 -29.33 4.44
CA SER A 12 7.99 -28.76 4.27
C SER A 12 7.85 -27.35 4.88
N THR A 13 8.63 -27.03 5.92
CA THR A 13 8.54 -25.74 6.62
C THR A 13 9.27 -24.58 5.94
N SER A 14 10.13 -24.83 4.95
CA SER A 14 10.87 -23.76 4.24
C SER A 14 10.07 -23.06 3.15
N MET A 15 8.91 -23.60 2.74
CA MET A 15 8.11 -23.04 1.64
C MET A 15 7.08 -21.98 2.07
N VAL A 16 6.89 -21.74 3.37
CA VAL A 16 5.86 -20.78 3.85
C VAL A 16 6.34 -19.31 3.81
N SER A 17 7.63 -19.05 3.64
CA SER A 17 8.20 -17.70 3.76
C SER A 17 8.00 -16.79 2.53
N CYS A 18 7.55 -17.33 1.39
CA CYS A 18 7.42 -16.54 0.15
C CYS A 18 6.04 -15.91 -0.08
N ALA A 19 5.05 -16.14 0.80
CA ALA A 19 3.67 -15.68 0.56
C ALA A 19 3.41 -14.20 0.91
N GLN A 20 4.36 -13.52 1.56
CA GLN A 20 4.18 -12.15 2.06
C GLN A 20 5.26 -11.23 1.50
N GLN A 21 5.31 -11.10 0.18
CA GLN A 21 6.05 -10.00 -0.43
C GLN A 21 5.21 -8.71 -0.26
N PRO A 22 5.76 -7.65 0.37
CA PRO A 22 5.07 -6.38 0.44
C PRO A 22 4.85 -5.85 -0.98
N ILE A 23 3.59 -5.57 -1.32
CA ILE A 23 3.22 -5.04 -2.64
C ILE A 23 3.89 -3.69 -2.83
N GLY A 24 4.72 -3.58 -3.86
CA GLY A 24 5.43 -2.35 -4.21
C GLY A 24 4.52 -1.34 -4.90
N PHE A 25 3.66 -0.64 -4.16
CA PHE A 25 2.78 0.39 -4.73
C PHE A 25 3.54 1.54 -5.41
N ASN A 26 4.80 1.77 -5.00
CA ASN A 26 5.67 2.80 -5.60
C ASN A 26 6.05 2.48 -7.06
N SER A 27 6.05 1.20 -7.46
CA SER A 27 6.33 0.77 -8.84
C SER A 27 5.08 0.58 -9.69
N MET A 28 3.89 0.64 -9.09
CA MET A 28 2.63 0.51 -9.83
C MET A 28 2.29 1.79 -10.59
N SER A 29 1.73 1.66 -11.78
CA SER A 29 1.10 2.76 -12.52
C SER A 29 -0.09 3.33 -11.75
N GLU A 30 -0.54 4.54 -12.13
CA GLU A 30 -1.73 5.14 -11.52
C GLU A 30 -3.00 4.31 -11.75
N SER A 31 -3.12 3.66 -12.93
CA SER A 31 -4.23 2.77 -13.25
C SER A 31 -4.26 1.52 -12.37
N GLU A 32 -3.11 0.91 -12.10
CA GLU A 32 -3.02 -0.27 -11.22
C GLU A 32 -3.38 0.09 -9.77
N VAL A 33 -2.97 1.28 -9.32
CA VAL A 33 -3.36 1.79 -7.99
C VAL A 33 -4.86 2.09 -7.93
N LEU A 34 -5.43 2.65 -9.00
CA LEU A 34 -6.87 2.94 -9.08
C LEU A 34 -7.69 1.64 -9.05
N GLU A 35 -7.28 0.63 -9.81
CA GLU A 35 -7.91 -0.69 -9.81
C GLU A 35 -7.82 -1.33 -8.43
N TYR A 36 -6.65 -1.30 -7.78
CA TYR A 36 -6.49 -1.77 -6.41
C TYR A 36 -7.42 -1.06 -5.42
N ASN A 37 -7.63 0.24 -5.60
CA ASN A 37 -8.46 1.07 -4.73
C ASN A 37 -9.97 0.91 -4.94
N SER A 38 -10.39 0.40 -6.11
CA SER A 38 -11.80 0.34 -6.52
C SER A 38 -12.68 -0.41 -5.50
N ASP A 39 -12.16 -1.49 -4.92
CA ASP A 39 -12.87 -2.33 -3.96
C ASP A 39 -12.54 -2.02 -2.49
N LYS A 40 -11.81 -0.92 -2.22
CA LYS A 40 -11.37 -0.56 -0.87
C LYS A 40 -12.15 0.62 -0.33
N ALA A 41 -12.51 0.55 0.95
CA ALA A 41 -13.00 1.71 1.69
C ALA A 41 -11.96 2.84 1.66
N VAL A 42 -12.42 4.09 1.62
CA VAL A 42 -11.58 5.29 1.40
C VAL A 42 -10.32 5.31 2.27
N MET A 43 -10.42 4.97 3.56
CA MET A 43 -9.27 4.98 4.48
C MET A 43 -8.20 3.94 4.16
N ASN A 44 -8.58 2.84 3.48
CA ASN A 44 -7.69 1.75 3.07
C ASN A 44 -7.19 1.91 1.64
N GLN A 45 -7.64 2.93 0.92
CA GLN A 45 -7.14 3.23 -0.41
C GLN A 45 -5.69 3.71 -0.33
N ILE A 46 -4.90 3.38 -1.34
CA ILE A 46 -3.52 3.81 -1.50
C ILE A 46 -3.49 5.15 -2.22
N TYR A 47 -2.81 6.10 -1.62
CA TYR A 47 -2.53 7.41 -2.20
C TYR A 47 -1.03 7.57 -2.36
N CYS A 48 -0.60 7.96 -3.57
CA CYS A 48 0.80 8.16 -3.91
C CYS A 48 1.07 9.64 -4.13
N GLU A 49 2.05 10.18 -3.40
CA GLU A 49 2.56 11.52 -3.63
C GLU A 49 3.89 11.46 -4.36
N GLU A 50 4.02 12.23 -5.43
CA GLU A 50 5.33 12.51 -6.00
C GLU A 50 6.13 13.36 -4.99
N GLY A 51 7.34 12.91 -4.65
CA GLY A 51 8.16 13.41 -3.55
C GLY A 51 8.15 14.93 -3.38
N LYS A 52 7.25 15.41 -2.51
CA LYS A 52 7.21 16.78 -1.98
C LYS A 52 8.12 16.87 -0.76
N THR A 53 9.39 16.48 -0.87
CA THR A 53 10.36 16.87 0.15
C THR A 53 10.70 18.34 -0.05
N ARG A 54 10.03 19.20 0.72
CA ARG A 54 10.47 20.57 0.95
C ARG A 54 11.90 20.49 1.51
N THR A 55 12.83 21.09 0.76
CA THR A 55 14.20 21.41 1.21
C THR A 55 15.20 20.25 1.21
N GLY A 56 15.92 20.09 0.09
CA GLY A 56 17.14 19.26 -0.01
C GLY A 56 17.31 18.61 -1.38
N SER A 57 18.55 18.48 -1.89
CA SER A 57 18.89 17.90 -3.22
C SER A 57 18.58 16.40 -3.37
N ARG A 58 17.74 15.84 -2.50
CA ARG A 58 17.42 14.42 -2.48
C ARG A 58 16.46 14.11 -3.64
N ILE A 59 16.82 13.12 -4.45
CA ILE A 59 16.04 12.60 -5.58
C ILE A 59 14.58 12.46 -5.16
N ARG A 60 13.66 13.07 -5.91
CA ARG A 60 12.22 12.95 -5.67
C ARG A 60 11.83 11.49 -5.84
N ARG A 61 11.42 10.86 -4.75
CA ARG A 61 10.87 9.50 -4.76
C ARG A 61 9.37 9.58 -4.60
N ARG A 62 8.65 8.77 -5.36
CA ARG A 62 7.21 8.55 -5.16
C ARG A 62 7.03 7.81 -3.83
N GLU A 63 6.15 8.34 -2.99
CA GLU A 63 5.79 7.74 -1.71
C GLU A 63 4.30 7.39 -1.74
N CYS A 64 4.00 6.10 -1.68
CA CYS A 64 2.66 5.56 -1.57
C CYS A 64 2.38 5.10 -0.13
N ARG A 65 1.21 5.48 0.40
CA ARG A 65 0.72 5.11 1.73
C ARG A 65 -0.80 5.03 1.72
N THR A 66 -1.41 4.48 2.77
CA THR A 66 -2.88 4.50 2.85
C THR A 66 -3.38 5.93 3.09
N VAL A 67 -4.61 6.21 2.67
CA VAL A 67 -5.29 7.47 2.99
C VAL A 67 -5.39 7.65 4.51
N GLY A 68 -5.61 6.57 5.26
CA GLY A 68 -5.61 6.60 6.72
C GLY A 68 -4.29 7.08 7.31
N ASP A 69 -3.17 6.53 6.86
CA ASP A 69 -1.83 6.98 7.28
C ASP A 69 -1.63 8.45 6.92
N TRP A 70 -2.08 8.88 5.73
CA TRP A 70 -1.94 10.26 5.30
C TRP A 70 -2.75 11.23 6.18
N VAL A 71 -3.95 10.83 6.59
CA VAL A 71 -4.81 11.59 7.50
C VAL A 71 -4.22 11.73 8.88
N GLU A 72 -3.75 10.62 9.45
CA GLU A 72 -3.19 10.60 10.79
C GLU A 72 -2.02 11.60 10.90
N HIS A 73 -1.24 11.73 9.83
CA HIS A 73 -0.11 12.66 9.76
C HIS A 73 -0.50 14.07 9.32
N ASN A 74 -1.73 14.31 8.82
CA ASN A 74 -2.17 15.60 8.29
C ASN A 74 -3.58 15.97 8.77
N PHE A 75 -3.67 16.73 9.86
CA PHE A 75 -4.97 17.24 10.38
C PHE A 75 -5.80 18.00 9.33
N ARG A 76 -5.17 18.75 8.40
CA ARG A 76 -5.88 19.49 7.34
C ARG A 76 -6.52 18.59 6.27
N THR A 77 -6.03 17.38 6.13
CA THR A 77 -6.50 16.41 5.12
C THR A 77 -7.87 15.84 5.45
N GLN A 78 -8.24 15.76 6.73
CA GLN A 78 -9.52 15.21 7.16
C GLN A 78 -10.72 15.90 6.47
N GLN A 79 -10.62 17.22 6.27
CA GLN A 79 -11.65 18.00 5.58
C GLN A 79 -11.79 17.60 4.10
N ILE A 80 -10.69 17.30 3.42
CA ILE A 80 -10.70 16.91 2.00
C ILE A 80 -11.34 15.53 1.82
N ILE A 81 -11.06 14.57 2.70
CA ILE A 81 -11.60 13.21 2.57
C ILE A 81 -13.10 13.18 2.80
N GLN A 82 -13.63 14.00 3.71
CA GLN A 82 -15.08 14.14 3.84
C GLN A 82 -15.72 14.50 2.50
N THR A 83 -15.12 15.41 1.72
CA THR A 83 -15.60 15.74 0.36
C THR A 83 -15.42 14.64 -0.69
N MET A 84 -14.54 13.66 -0.46
CA MET A 84 -14.36 12.50 -1.34
C MET A 84 -15.35 11.38 -0.99
N SER A 85 -15.72 11.24 0.29
CA SER A 85 -16.73 10.26 0.75
C SER A 85 -18.15 10.62 0.32
N VAL A 86 -18.45 11.90 0.18
CA VAL A 86 -19.70 12.36 -0.43
C VAL A 86 -19.48 12.35 -1.94
N GLY A 87 -19.71 11.20 -2.57
CA GLY A 87 -19.39 10.96 -3.97
C GLY A 87 -19.71 12.17 -4.86
N ARG A 88 -18.67 12.79 -5.44
CA ARG A 88 -18.89 13.86 -6.40
C ARG A 88 -19.60 13.28 -7.62
N PRO A 89 -20.68 13.91 -8.11
CA PRO A 89 -21.16 13.59 -9.45
C PRO A 89 -20.05 13.99 -10.43
N PHE A 90 -19.59 13.03 -11.22
CA PHE A 90 -18.76 13.30 -12.38
C PHE A 90 -19.57 14.21 -13.31
N ASN A 91 -19.11 15.44 -13.53
CA ASN A 91 -19.52 16.32 -14.62
C ASN A 91 -18.30 16.50 -15.53
#